data_AF-A0A935QG82-F1
#
_entry.id   AF-A0A935QG82-F1
#
_cell.length_a   1.000
_cell.length_b   1.000
_cell.length_c   1.000
_cell.angle_alpha   90.00
_cell.angle_beta   90.00
_cell.angle_gamma   90.00
#
_symmetry.space_group_name_H-M   'P 1'
#
loop_
_entity.id
_entity.type
_entity.pdbx_description
1 polymer ?
#
loop_
_entity_poly.entity_id
_entity_poly.type
_entity_poly.pdbx_seq_one_letter_code
_entity_poly.pdbx_strand_id
1 'polypeptide(L)'
;MILVDSSAWVEFDRATGSPVDRVLTDLIGSDGPICVTEPVVMEVCAGARNDARARDLRRLLERFHLARFDAVADFDAAVTISRRCRRAGVTPRGLLDCLIVAVALRCGHEVLAQDRDVAAVAGVVGLGLHPSSRS
;
A
#
# COMPACT_ATOMS: atom_id res chain seq x y z
N MET A 1 0.21 1.55 -12.82
CA MET A 1 -0.06 2.49 -11.70
C MET A 1 0.75 2.04 -10.51
N ILE A 2 0.93 2.92 -9.53
CA ILE A 2 1.67 2.69 -8.30
C ILE A 2 0.66 2.59 -7.17
N LEU A 3 0.46 1.40 -6.61
CA LEU A 3 -0.35 1.23 -5.41
C LEU A 3 0.48 1.69 -4.21
N VAL A 4 0.11 2.83 -3.63
CA VAL A 4 0.83 3.40 -2.49
C VAL A 4 0.31 2.76 -1.20
N ASP A 5 1.17 2.06 -0.49
CA ASP A 5 0.86 1.39 0.77
C ASP A 5 0.62 2.40 1.92
N SER A 6 -0.10 1.97 2.95
CA SER A 6 -0.38 2.76 4.15
C SER A 6 0.89 3.28 4.81
N SER A 7 1.98 2.51 4.82
CA SER A 7 3.26 2.94 5.39
C SER A 7 3.85 4.16 4.65
N ALA A 8 3.71 4.23 3.33
CA ALA A 8 4.16 5.37 2.53
C ALA A 8 3.31 6.62 2.79
N TRP A 9 2.00 6.46 2.92
CA TRP A 9 1.10 7.56 3.31
C TRP A 9 1.41 8.10 4.70
N VAL A 10 1.80 7.24 5.65
CA VAL A 10 2.23 7.67 7.00
C VAL A 10 3.51 8.49 6.95
N GLU A 11 4.48 8.11 6.11
CA GLU A 11 5.71 8.89 5.93
C GLU A 11 5.44 10.28 5.35
N PHE A 12 4.53 10.36 4.37
CA PHE A 12 4.08 11.62 3.77
C PHE A 12 3.29 12.49 4.77
N ASP A 13 2.36 11.89 5.52
CA ASP A 13 1.57 12.60 6.53
C ASP A 13 2.45 13.25 7.60
N ARG A 14 3.56 12.58 7.95
CA ARG A 14 4.54 13.04 8.93
C ARG A 14 5.64 13.94 8.35
N ALA A 15 5.69 14.13 7.03
CA ALA A 15 6.74 14.88 6.33
C ALA A 15 8.15 14.47 6.78
N THR A 16 8.40 13.15 6.82
CA THR A 16 9.63 12.58 7.39
C THR A 16 10.91 12.94 6.63
N GLY A 17 10.79 13.37 5.37
CA GLY A 17 11.92 13.59 4.47
C GLY A 17 12.61 12.28 4.03
N SER A 18 12.00 11.11 4.26
CA SER A 18 12.51 9.82 3.79
C SER A 18 12.42 9.72 2.26
N PRO A 19 13.15 8.78 1.61
CA PRO A 19 13.05 8.60 0.16
C PRO A 19 11.61 8.34 -0.32
N VAL A 20 10.84 7.57 0.44
CA VAL A 20 9.42 7.27 0.15
C VAL A 20 8.56 8.53 0.25
N ASP A 21 8.74 9.35 1.29
CA ASP A 21 8.03 10.64 1.44
C ASP A 21 8.32 11.58 0.27
N ARG A 22 9.60 11.76 -0.09
CA ARG A 22 9.99 12.65 -1.20
C ARG A 22 9.38 12.19 -2.52
N VAL A 23 9.49 10.90 -2.84
CA VAL A 23 8.92 10.38 -4.09
C VAL A 23 7.40 10.47 -4.10
N LEU A 24 6.73 10.21 -2.98
CA LEU A 24 5.27 10.34 -2.91
C LEU A 24 4.85 11.81 -3.08
N THR A 25 5.58 12.75 -2.46
CA THR A 25 5.37 14.19 -2.64
C THR A 25 5.51 14.60 -4.10
N ASP A 26 6.57 14.14 -4.78
CA ASP A 26 6.81 14.45 -6.19
C ASP A 26 5.71 13.85 -7.10
N LEU A 27 5.30 12.59 -6.85
CA LEU A 27 4.22 11.94 -7.59
C LEU A 27 2.89 12.68 -7.41
N ILE A 28 2.58 13.19 -6.21
CA ILE A 28 1.37 13.98 -5.97
C ILE A 28 1.46 15.33 -6.70
N GLY A 29 2.62 15.99 -6.67
CA GLY A 29 2.82 17.29 -7.30
C GLY A 29 2.86 17.27 -8.84
N SER A 30 3.15 16.10 -9.43
CA SER A 30 3.28 15.90 -10.88
C SER A 30 2.12 15.13 -11.51
N ASP A 31 1.03 14.89 -10.78
CA ASP A 31 -0.09 14.03 -11.19
C ASP A 31 0.39 12.65 -11.67
N GLY A 32 1.36 12.08 -10.95
CA GLY A 32 1.91 10.75 -11.20
C GLY A 32 0.85 9.65 -11.07
N PRO A 33 1.16 8.43 -11.55
CA PRO A 33 0.18 7.35 -11.71
C PRO A 33 -0.15 6.63 -10.38
N ILE A 34 -0.47 7.39 -9.32
CA ILE A 34 -0.83 6.89 -7.99
C ILE A 34 -2.22 6.23 -8.02
N CYS A 35 -2.34 5.09 -7.36
CA CYS A 35 -3.61 4.52 -6.96
C CYS A 35 -3.60 4.11 -5.48
N VAL A 36 -4.80 3.95 -4.94
CA VAL A 36 -5.07 3.50 -3.57
C VAL A 36 -6.09 2.36 -3.60
N THR A 37 -6.20 1.59 -2.53
CA THR A 37 -7.24 0.56 -2.37
C THR A 37 -7.99 0.76 -1.04
N GLU A 38 -9.19 0.21 -0.90
CA GLU A 38 -10.02 0.40 0.30
C GLU A 38 -9.30 0.03 1.61
N PRO A 39 -8.53 -1.08 1.71
CA PRO A 39 -7.69 -1.36 2.88
C PRO A 39 -6.72 -0.24 3.26
N VAL A 40 -6.03 0.34 2.27
CA VAL A 40 -5.08 1.44 2.51
C VAL A 40 -5.80 2.67 3.01
N VAL A 41 -6.92 3.03 2.37
CA VAL A 41 -7.75 4.16 2.81
C VAL A 41 -8.19 3.96 4.26
N MET A 42 -8.65 2.75 4.60
CA MET A 42 -9.09 2.40 5.96
C MET A 42 -7.95 2.58 6.97
N GLU A 43 -6.78 2.01 6.72
CA GLU A 43 -5.63 2.09 7.61
C GLU A 43 -5.13 3.53 7.79
N VAL A 44 -5.03 4.30 6.70
CA VAL A 44 -4.57 5.69 6.74
C VAL A 44 -5.55 6.58 7.52
N CYS A 45 -6.86 6.42 7.28
CA CYS A 45 -7.87 7.19 8.00
C CYS A 45 -7.95 6.79 9.48
N ALA A 46 -7.85 5.50 9.79
CA ALA A 46 -7.84 5.00 11.17
C ALA A 46 -6.58 5.40 11.95
N GLY A 47 -5.44 5.54 11.27
CA GLY A 47 -4.18 5.98 11.85
C GLY A 47 -4.08 7.50 12.08
N ALA A 48 -5.07 8.28 11.66
CA ALA A 48 -5.05 9.73 11.81
C ALA A 48 -5.17 10.14 13.29
N ARG A 49 -4.41 11.16 13.70
CA ARG A 49 -4.37 11.65 15.09
C ARG A 49 -5.68 12.26 15.61
N ASN A 50 -6.60 12.64 14.73
CA ASN A 50 -7.93 13.17 15.05
C ASN A 50 -8.84 13.17 13.81
N ASP A 51 -10.14 13.37 14.03
CA ASP A 51 -11.16 13.33 12.97
C ASP A 51 -10.96 14.40 11.88
N ALA A 52 -10.42 15.57 12.24
CA ALA A 52 -10.14 16.62 11.25
C ALA A 52 -9.07 16.15 10.27
N ARG A 53 -7.98 15.56 10.78
CA ARG A 53 -6.92 15.00 9.94
C ARG A 53 -7.40 13.80 9.15
N ALA A 54 -8.23 12.93 9.73
CA ALA A 54 -8.83 11.81 9.01
C ALA A 54 -9.64 12.29 7.79
N ARG A 55 -10.44 13.35 7.95
CA ARG A 55 -11.19 13.97 6.83
C ARG A 55 -10.27 14.57 5.77
N ASP A 56 -9.18 15.23 6.17
CA ASP A 56 -8.20 15.78 5.22
C ASP A 56 -7.52 14.68 4.40
N LEU A 57 -7.06 13.62 5.08
CA LEU A 57 -6.44 12.46 4.42
C LEU A 57 -7.44 11.77 3.49
N ARG A 58 -8.68 11.55 3.94
CA ARG A 58 -9.74 10.98 3.10
C ARG A 58 -9.94 11.78 1.81
N ARG A 59 -10.08 13.12 1.91
CA ARG A 59 -10.23 14.00 0.73
C ARG A 59 -9.03 13.93 -0.21
N LEU A 60 -7.81 13.83 0.33
CA LEU A 60 -6.61 13.67 -0.46
C LEU A 60 -6.65 12.33 -1.23
N LEU A 61 -6.92 11.22 -0.54
CA LEU A 61 -6.91 9.88 -1.12
C LEU A 61 -8.00 9.71 -2.19
N GLU A 62 -9.15 10.37 -2.05
CA GLU A 62 -10.25 10.37 -3.02
C GLU A 62 -9.88 11.02 -4.37
N ARG A 63 -8.76 11.74 -4.46
CA ARG A 63 -8.26 12.31 -5.72
C ARG A 63 -7.61 11.27 -6.63
N PHE A 64 -7.19 10.12 -6.08
CA PHE A 64 -6.47 9.10 -6.83
C PHE A 64 -7.41 7.99 -7.30
N HIS A 65 -6.95 7.22 -8.29
CA HIS A 65 -7.67 6.04 -8.74
C HIS A 65 -7.83 5.04 -7.59
N LEU A 66 -9.07 4.61 -7.34
CA LEU A 66 -9.37 3.55 -6.39
C LEU A 66 -9.28 2.19 -7.09
N ALA A 67 -8.17 1.49 -6.88
CA ALA A 67 -7.99 0.10 -7.26
C ALA A 67 -8.84 -0.78 -6.32
N ARG A 68 -10.11 -0.94 -6.69
CA ARG A 68 -11.09 -1.63 -5.86
C ARG A 68 -10.69 -3.08 -5.66
N PHE A 69 -10.75 -3.56 -4.42
CA PHE A 69 -10.61 -5.00 -4.19
C PHE A 69 -11.82 -5.75 -4.78
N ASP A 70 -11.56 -6.95 -5.27
CA ASP A 70 -12.57 -7.94 -5.61
C ASP A 70 -12.74 -8.89 -4.42
N ALA A 71 -13.92 -8.90 -3.82
CA ALA A 71 -14.17 -9.64 -2.59
C ALA A 71 -13.96 -11.16 -2.75
N VAL A 72 -14.19 -11.70 -3.95
CA VAL A 72 -14.08 -13.14 -4.22
C VAL A 72 -12.63 -13.48 -4.52
N ALA A 73 -11.98 -12.71 -5.41
CA ALA A 73 -10.63 -13.00 -5.86
C ALA A 73 -9.57 -12.61 -4.82
N ASP A 74 -9.65 -11.42 -4.24
CA ASP A 74 -8.54 -10.87 -3.47
C ASP A 74 -8.48 -11.41 -2.05
N PHE A 75 -9.62 -11.80 -1.46
CA PHE A 75 -9.63 -12.44 -0.14
C PHE A 75 -9.03 -13.84 -0.18
N ASP A 76 -9.39 -14.66 -1.18
CA ASP A 76 -8.80 -15.99 -1.36
C ASP A 76 -7.32 -15.89 -1.77
N ALA A 77 -6.97 -14.93 -2.63
CA ALA A 77 -5.60 -14.62 -2.96
C ALA A 77 -4.78 -14.21 -1.72
N ALA A 78 -5.32 -13.37 -0.83
CA ALA A 78 -4.65 -12.98 0.42
C ALA A 78 -4.36 -14.18 1.33
N VAL A 79 -5.30 -15.13 1.44
CA VAL A 79 -5.08 -16.39 2.17
C VAL A 79 -3.96 -17.20 1.53
N THR A 80 -3.97 -17.30 0.20
CA THR A 80 -2.94 -18.01 -0.57
C THR A 80 -1.56 -17.37 -0.38
N ILE A 81 -1.46 -16.04 -0.49
CA ILE A 81 -0.24 -15.25 -0.26
C ILE A 81 0.27 -15.49 1.16
N SER A 82 -0.58 -15.38 2.18
CA SER A 82 -0.20 -15.61 3.58
C SER A 82 0.35 -17.03 3.81
N ARG A 83 -0.24 -18.04 3.18
CA ARG A 83 0.27 -19.43 3.24
C ARG A 83 1.61 -19.57 2.52
N ARG A 84 1.81 -18.91 1.38
CA ARG A 84 3.10 -18.90 0.66
C ARG A 84 4.18 -18.22 1.48
N CYS A 85 3.89 -17.07 2.09
CA CYS A 85 4.81 -16.35 2.97
C CYS A 85 5.30 -17.25 4.11
N ARG A 86 4.38 -17.91 4.81
CA ARG A 86 4.74 -18.86 5.88
C ARG A 86 5.66 -19.98 5.42
N ARG A 87 5.41 -20.56 4.24
CA ARG A 87 6.29 -21.59 3.66
C ARG A 87 7.67 -21.06 3.29
N ALA A 88 7.77 -19.77 2.94
CA ALA A 88 9.01 -19.08 2.63
C ALA A 88 9.72 -18.48 3.87
N GLY A 89 9.19 -18.69 5.08
CA GLY A 89 9.75 -18.10 6.31
C GLY A 89 9.47 -16.59 6.48
N VAL A 90 8.60 -16.01 5.65
CA VAL A 90 8.16 -14.61 5.75
C VAL A 90 6.88 -14.56 6.56
N THR A 91 6.82 -13.67 7.55
CA THR A 91 5.65 -13.47 8.40
C THR A 91 5.06 -12.09 8.15
N PRO A 92 3.96 -11.97 7.37
CA PRO A 92 3.26 -10.70 7.20
C PRO A 92 2.78 -10.16 8.55
N ARG A 93 2.67 -8.83 8.73
CA ARG A 93 2.10 -8.24 9.96
C ARG A 93 0.64 -8.60 10.13
N GLY A 94 -0.07 -8.75 9.01
CA GLY A 94 -1.46 -9.17 8.99
C GLY A 94 -1.95 -9.60 7.60
N LEU A 95 -3.19 -10.08 7.56
CA LEU A 95 -3.85 -10.44 6.30
C LEU A 95 -4.16 -9.22 5.42
N LEU A 96 -4.21 -8.01 5.98
CA LEU A 96 -4.40 -6.78 5.20
C LEU A 96 -3.19 -6.50 4.29
N ASP A 97 -1.95 -6.69 4.76
CA ASP A 97 -0.76 -6.61 3.90
C ASP A 97 -0.88 -7.58 2.71
N CYS A 98 -1.36 -8.79 2.96
CA CYS A 98 -1.58 -9.80 1.91
C CYS A 98 -2.71 -9.39 0.95
N LEU A 99 -3.76 -8.74 1.44
CA LEU A 99 -4.88 -8.25 0.63
C LEU A 99 -4.45 -7.08 -0.27
N ILE A 100 -3.65 -6.14 0.27
CA ILE A 100 -3.07 -5.03 -0.49
C ILE A 100 -2.19 -5.58 -1.62
N VAL A 101 -1.32 -6.55 -1.32
CA VAL A 101 -0.49 -7.23 -2.33
C VAL A 101 -1.34 -8.00 -3.33
N ALA A 102 -2.44 -8.65 -2.92
CA ALA A 102 -3.35 -9.33 -3.84
C ALA A 102 -3.98 -8.36 -4.85
N VAL A 103 -4.47 -7.21 -4.38
CA VAL A 103 -5.04 -6.16 -5.24
C VAL A 103 -3.98 -5.65 -6.22
N ALA A 104 -2.78 -5.33 -5.74
CA ALA A 104 -1.68 -4.87 -6.60
C ALA A 104 -1.33 -5.90 -7.68
N LEU A 105 -1.22 -7.18 -7.28
CA LEU A 105 -0.88 -8.27 -8.18
C LEU A 105 -1.96 -8.49 -9.25
N ARG A 106 -3.24 -8.51 -8.87
CA ARG A 106 -4.36 -8.67 -9.79
C ARG A 106 -4.45 -7.51 -10.80
N CYS A 107 -4.20 -6.29 -10.35
CA CYS A 107 -4.27 -5.09 -11.19
C CYS A 107 -2.97 -4.79 -11.96
N GLY A 108 -1.90 -5.58 -11.77
CA GLY A 108 -0.61 -5.35 -12.41
C GLY A 108 0.01 -4.01 -12.00
N HIS A 109 -0.08 -3.65 -10.72
CA HIS A 109 0.47 -2.41 -10.16
C HIS A 109 1.73 -2.72 -9.35
N GLU A 110 2.74 -1.87 -9.46
CA GLU A 110 3.85 -1.91 -8.50
C GLU A 110 3.44 -1.30 -7.16
N VAL A 111 4.15 -1.63 -6.10
CA VAL A 111 3.88 -1.13 -4.74
C VAL A 111 4.96 -0.16 -4.28
N LEU A 112 4.54 1.01 -3.81
CA LEU A 112 5.38 1.94 -3.06
C LEU A 112 5.11 1.76 -1.56
N ALA A 113 6.11 1.28 -0.81
CA ALA A 113 5.98 1.03 0.63
C ALA A 113 7.24 1.43 1.39
N GLN A 114 7.07 1.91 2.62
CA GLN A 114 8.16 2.11 3.59
C GLN A 114 8.34 0.90 4.53
N ASP A 115 7.36 0.01 4.58
CA ASP A 115 7.41 -1.18 5.41
C ASP A 115 8.07 -2.37 4.70
N ARG A 116 9.07 -2.97 5.37
CA ARG A 116 9.77 -4.17 4.89
C ARG A 116 8.86 -5.40 4.82
N ASP A 117 7.82 -5.46 5.64
CA ASP A 117 6.90 -6.60 5.65
C ASP A 117 6.08 -6.64 4.35
N VAL A 118 5.59 -5.50 3.86
CA VAL A 118 4.91 -5.41 2.56
C VAL A 118 5.88 -5.75 1.43
N ALA A 119 7.13 -5.25 1.49
CA ALA A 119 8.16 -5.58 0.51
C ALA A 119 8.48 -7.09 0.48
N ALA A 120 8.59 -7.73 1.64
CA ALA A 120 8.84 -9.16 1.76
C ALA A 120 7.66 -9.98 1.20
N VAL A 121 6.42 -9.58 1.49
CA VAL A 121 5.21 -10.24 0.96
C VAL A 121 5.15 -10.11 -0.56
N ALA A 122 5.41 -8.91 -1.11
CA ALA A 122 5.50 -8.68 -2.54
C ALA A 122 6.57 -9.57 -3.20
N GLY A 123 7.75 -9.67 -2.58
CA GLY A 123 8.85 -10.52 -3.05
C GLY A 123 8.48 -12.00 -3.13
N VAL A 124 7.73 -12.54 -2.15
CA VAL A 124 7.27 -13.94 -2.13
C VAL A 124 6.40 -14.29 -3.35
N VAL A 125 5.68 -13.32 -3.91
CA VAL A 125 4.80 -13.53 -5.08
C VAL A 125 5.29 -12.89 -6.37
N GLY A 126 6.52 -12.36 -6.38
CA GLY A 126 7.12 -11.73 -7.55
C GLY A 126 6.42 -10.43 -7.98
N LEU A 127 5.77 -9.74 -7.04
CA LEU A 127 5.16 -8.44 -7.30
C LEU A 127 6.25 -7.36 -7.37
N GLY A 128 6.15 -6.47 -8.36
CA GLY A 128 7.06 -5.35 -8.52
C GLY A 128 6.96 -4.34 -7.37
N LEU A 129 8.12 -3.93 -6.85
CA LEU A 129 8.22 -2.81 -5.92
C LEU A 129 8.74 -1.58 -6.66
N HIS A 130 8.16 -0.43 -6.36
CA HIS A 130 8.70 0.84 -6.81
C HIS A 130 10.15 1.00 -6.28
N PRO A 131 11.10 1.54 -7.05
CA PRO A 131 12.53 1.60 -6.68
C PRO A 131 12.82 2.33 -5.35
N SER A 132 11.95 3.24 -4.95
CA SER A 132 12.06 3.99 -3.70
C SER A 132 11.50 3.27 -2.48
N SER A 133 10.87 2.10 -2.67
CA SER A 133 10.36 1.29 -1.57
C SER A 133 11.48 0.80 -0.67
N ARG A 134 11.20 0.69 0.63
CA ARG A 134 12.14 0.11 1.58
C ARG A 134 12.07 -1.42 1.54
N SER A 135 13.11 -2.04 1.00
CA SER A 135 13.31 -3.50 1.04
C SER A 135 14.07 -3.97 2.28
#